data_AF-A0A7C5CJT4-F1
#
_entry.id   AF-A0A7C5CJT4-F1
#
_cell.length_a   1.000
_cell.length_b   1.000
_cell.length_c   1.000
_cell.angle_alpha   90.00
_cell.angle_beta   90.00
_cell.angle_gamma   90.00
#
_symmetry.space_group_name_H-M   'P 1'
#
loop_
_entity.id
_entity.type
_entity.pdbx_description
1 polymer ?
#
loop_
_entity_poly.entity_id
_entity_poly.type
_entity_poly.pdbx_seq_one_letter_code
_entity_poly.pdbx_strand_id
1 'polypeptide(L)'
;MEQASKILNTKGKLLTELYFELQTYFENKYGDNTIILIEIGSFFELYEVNNDELKIGKAKEIAQLLNIQLTRKNKNILENSIKNPLLAGVPTVSIERYIARLISTKKYTIIMVKQKGT
;
A
#
# COMPACT_ATOMS: atom_id res chain seq x y z
N MET A 1 6.47 10.74 -13.35
CA MET A 1 5.02 10.85 -13.09
C MET A 1 4.23 10.09 -14.14
N GLU A 2 4.55 10.28 -15.42
CA GLU A 2 3.88 9.60 -16.55
C GLU A 2 3.75 8.07 -16.41
N GLN A 3 4.81 7.37 -15.98
CA GLN A 3 4.75 5.91 -15.79
C GLN A 3 3.73 5.49 -14.72
N ALA A 4 3.70 6.15 -13.56
CA ALA A 4 2.75 5.84 -12.50
C ALA A 4 1.30 6.09 -12.96
N SER A 5 1.08 7.15 -13.74
CA SER A 5 -0.22 7.40 -14.37
C SER A 5 -0.59 6.31 -15.39
N LYS A 6 0.37 5.79 -16.16
CA LYS A 6 0.12 4.66 -17.09
C LYS A 6 -0.29 3.40 -16.33
N ILE A 7 0.39 3.07 -15.22
CA ILE A 7 0.03 1.94 -14.36
C ILE A 7 -1.40 2.12 -13.86
N LEU A 8 -1.70 3.25 -13.22
CA LEU A 8 -3.03 3.54 -12.65
C LEU A 8 -4.18 3.53 -13.67
N ASN A 9 -3.92 3.86 -14.93
CA ASN A 9 -4.93 3.88 -16.00
C ASN A 9 -5.03 2.55 -16.78
N THR A 10 -4.31 1.51 -16.37
CA THR A 10 -4.35 0.21 -17.03
C THR A 10 -5.70 -0.47 -16.81
N LYS A 11 -6.44 -0.71 -17.89
CA LYS A 11 -7.76 -1.36 -17.85
C LYS A 11 -7.62 -2.87 -17.63
N GLY A 12 -8.60 -3.46 -16.94
CA GLY A 12 -8.72 -4.91 -16.75
C GLY A 12 -7.88 -5.49 -15.60
N LYS A 13 -7.14 -4.68 -14.85
CA LYS A 13 -6.40 -5.10 -13.65
C LYS A 13 -7.17 -4.78 -12.37
N LEU A 14 -6.96 -5.62 -11.36
CA LEU A 14 -7.42 -5.36 -10.00
C LEU A 14 -6.60 -4.22 -9.37
N LEU A 15 -7.21 -3.50 -8.44
CA LEU A 15 -6.51 -2.42 -7.73
C LEU A 15 -5.29 -2.91 -6.95
N THR A 16 -5.33 -4.14 -6.42
CA THR A 16 -4.19 -4.75 -5.73
C THR A 16 -3.03 -5.05 -6.69
N GLU A 17 -3.32 -5.46 -7.93
CA GLU A 17 -2.30 -5.65 -8.97
C GLU A 17 -1.63 -4.30 -9.31
N LEU A 18 -2.44 -3.26 -9.53
CA LEU A 18 -1.94 -1.91 -9.77
C LEU A 18 -1.10 -1.38 -8.60
N TYR A 19 -1.54 -1.66 -7.37
CA TYR A 19 -0.78 -1.28 -6.17
C TYR A 19 0.61 -1.92 -6.17
N PHE A 20 0.72 -3.22 -6.43
CA PHE A 20 2.02 -3.89 -6.39
C PHE A 20 2.93 -3.49 -7.56
N GLU A 21 2.36 -3.16 -8.72
CA GLU A 21 3.13 -2.55 -9.82
C GLU A 21 3.67 -1.17 -9.44
N LEU A 22 2.88 -0.35 -8.74
CA LEU A 22 3.34 0.93 -8.19
C LEU A 22 4.41 0.73 -7.11
N GLN A 23 4.22 -0.23 -6.21
CA GLN A 23 5.17 -0.57 -5.16
C GLN A 23 6.53 -0.90 -5.78
N THR A 24 6.60 -1.86 -6.72
CA THR A 24 7.84 -2.22 -7.43
C THR A 24 8.44 -1.02 -8.16
N TYR A 25 7.63 -0.25 -8.89
CA TYR A 25 8.11 0.90 -9.64
C TYR A 25 8.76 1.96 -8.74
N PHE A 26 8.14 2.26 -7.59
CA PHE A 26 8.65 3.28 -6.69
C PHE A 26 9.76 2.78 -5.76
N GLU A 27 9.76 1.51 -5.36
CA GLU A 27 10.90 0.88 -4.68
C GLU A 27 12.15 0.93 -5.55
N ASN A 28 12.05 0.56 -6.84
CA ASN A 28 13.18 0.66 -7.77
C ASN A 28 13.70 2.10 -7.93
N LYS A 29 12.84 3.10 -7.70
CA LYS A 29 13.20 4.51 -7.90
C LYS A 29 13.75 5.18 -6.64
N TYR A 30 13.21 4.84 -5.47
CA TYR A 30 13.47 5.54 -4.20
C TYR A 30 14.03 4.63 -3.11
N GLY A 31 14.24 3.35 -3.41
CA GLY A 31 14.81 2.33 -2.53
C GLY A 31 13.77 1.53 -1.77
N ASP A 32 14.25 0.48 -1.10
CA ASP A 32 13.45 -0.57 -0.45
C ASP A 32 12.58 -0.06 0.71
N ASN A 33 12.80 1.15 1.22
CA ASN A 33 11.98 1.75 2.28
C ASN A 33 10.81 2.58 1.73
N THR A 34 10.45 2.39 0.47
CA THR A 34 9.31 3.06 -0.14
C THR A 34 8.01 2.38 0.23
N ILE A 35 6.99 3.15 0.58
CA ILE A 35 5.65 2.64 0.88
C ILE A 35 4.60 3.37 0.06
N ILE A 36 3.58 2.64 -0.38
CA ILE A 36 2.41 3.20 -1.03
C ILE A 36 1.25 3.29 -0.03
N LEU A 37 0.65 4.47 0.07
CA LEU A 37 -0.65 4.71 0.71
C LEU A 37 -1.66 5.00 -0.40
N ILE A 38 -2.57 4.07 -0.66
CA ILE A 38 -3.59 4.23 -1.70
C ILE A 38 -4.97 4.51 -1.11
N GLU A 39 -5.61 5.58 -1.57
CA GLU A 39 -6.94 5.98 -1.13
C GLU A 39 -8.03 5.11 -1.76
N ILE A 40 -8.84 4.50 -0.90
CA ILE A 40 -9.97 3.64 -1.26
C ILE A 40 -11.14 4.00 -0.36
N GLY A 41 -12.08 4.78 -0.91
CA GLY A 41 -13.21 5.31 -0.14
C GLY A 41 -12.71 6.15 1.05
N SER A 42 -13.09 5.75 2.26
CA SER A 42 -12.74 6.48 3.49
C SER A 42 -11.43 6.02 4.16
N PHE A 43 -10.60 5.23 3.47
CA PHE A 43 -9.34 4.69 4.00
C PHE A 43 -8.16 4.93 3.07
N PHE A 44 -6.98 5.11 3.65
CA PHE A 44 -5.71 4.84 2.98
C PHE A 44 -5.27 3.43 3.35
N GLU A 45 -5.14 2.58 2.33
CA GLU A 45 -4.75 1.18 2.47
C GLU A 45 -3.27 0.98 2.08
N LEU A 46 -2.64 -0.01 2.70
CA LEU A 46 -1.35 -0.58 2.34
C LEU A 46 -1.50 -2.09 2.24
N TYR A 47 -0.75 -2.71 1.32
CA TYR A 47 -0.76 -4.14 1.10
C TYR A 47 0.61 -4.79 1.23
N GLU A 48 0.60 -6.08 1.53
CA GLU A 48 1.78 -6.94 1.53
C GLU A 48 1.43 -8.35 1.03
N VAL A 49 2.26 -8.85 0.13
CA VAL A 49 2.38 -10.28 -0.13
C VAL A 49 3.71 -10.73 0.46
N ASN A 50 3.66 -11.75 1.29
CA ASN A 50 4.78 -12.32 2.00
C ASN A 50 4.52 -13.83 2.12
N ASN A 51 4.74 -14.51 1.01
CA ASN A 51 4.66 -15.96 0.88
C ASN A 51 6.03 -16.51 0.41
N ASP A 52 6.10 -17.80 0.10
CA ASP A 52 7.36 -18.45 -0.28
C ASP A 52 7.87 -18.03 -1.67
N GLU A 53 6.98 -17.53 -2.54
CA GLU A 53 7.28 -17.16 -3.92
C GLU A 53 7.53 -15.65 -4.10
N LEU A 54 6.84 -14.81 -3.33
CA LEU A 54 6.78 -13.37 -3.49
C LEU A 54 6.76 -12.65 -2.14
N LYS A 55 7.65 -11.66 -2.02
CA LYS A 55 7.75 -10.76 -0.86
C LYS A 55 7.80 -9.32 -1.34
N ILE A 56 6.67 -8.62 -1.23
CA ILE A 56 6.50 -7.24 -1.70
C ILE A 56 5.51 -6.47 -0.82
N GLY A 57 5.79 -5.19 -0.61
CA GLY A 57 5.03 -4.32 0.27
C GLY A 57 5.43 -4.45 1.74
N LYS A 58 4.82 -3.62 2.58
CA LYS A 58 5.23 -3.45 4.00
C LYS A 58 4.06 -3.34 4.97
N ALA A 59 2.87 -3.81 4.61
CA ALA A 59 1.67 -3.67 5.43
C ALA A 59 1.86 -4.18 6.87
N LYS A 60 2.56 -5.30 7.08
CA LYS A 60 2.83 -5.86 8.41
C LYS A 60 3.72 -4.97 9.25
N GLU A 61 4.84 -4.52 8.68
CA GLU A 61 5.79 -3.62 9.35
C GLU A 61 5.12 -2.28 9.72
N ILE A 62 4.39 -1.69 8.77
CA ILE A 62 3.68 -0.43 8.99
C ILE A 62 2.53 -0.60 9.98
N ALA A 63 1.81 -1.72 9.95
CA ALA A 63 0.75 -2.00 10.91
C ALA A 63 1.27 -2.06 12.35
N GLN A 64 2.41 -2.75 12.55
CA GLN A 64 3.07 -2.82 13.85
C GLN A 64 3.57 -1.45 14.31
N LEU A 65 4.25 -0.70 13.44
CA LEU A 65 4.77 0.63 13.75
C LEU A 65 3.65 1.61 14.14
N LEU A 66 2.54 1.58 13.41
CA LEU A 66 1.40 2.47 13.65
C LEU A 66 0.45 1.94 14.73
N ASN A 67 0.67 0.72 15.23
CA ASN A 67 -0.23 0.02 16.13
C ASN A 67 -1.68 -0.03 15.60
N ILE A 68 -1.82 -0.48 14.35
CA ILE A 68 -3.10 -0.66 13.66
C ILE A 68 -3.31 -2.12 13.28
N GLN A 69 -4.56 -2.50 13.01
CA GLN A 69 -4.90 -3.88 12.70
C GLN A 69 -4.35 -4.31 11.34
N LEU A 70 -3.64 -5.45 11.33
CA LEU A 70 -3.28 -6.17 10.11
C LEU A 70 -4.34 -7.24 9.83
N THR A 71 -4.87 -7.27 8.61
CA THR A 71 -5.91 -8.22 8.16
C THR A 71 -5.57 -8.78 6.77
N ARG A 72 -6.53 -9.43 6.12
CA ARG A 72 -6.48 -9.82 4.70
C ARG A 72 -7.57 -9.08 3.94
N LYS A 73 -7.37 -8.81 2.65
CA LYS A 73 -8.39 -8.16 1.81
C LYS A 73 -9.72 -8.92 1.85
N ASN A 74 -9.66 -10.24 1.76
CA ASN A 74 -10.78 -11.14 2.05
C ASN A 74 -10.40 -12.07 3.21
N LYS A 75 -11.12 -11.95 4.33
CA LYS A 75 -10.87 -12.72 5.56
C LYS A 75 -11.15 -14.22 5.41
N ASN A 76 -11.98 -14.62 4.44
CA ASN A 76 -12.34 -16.01 4.20
C ASN A 76 -11.28 -16.77 3.39
N ILE A 77 -10.36 -16.05 2.75
CA ILE A 77 -9.26 -16.64 1.97
C ILE A 77 -8.00 -16.55 2.82
N LEU A 78 -7.43 -17.70 3.18
CA LEU A 78 -6.22 -17.77 4.01
C LEU A 78 -4.95 -17.50 3.21
N GLU A 79 -4.96 -17.89 1.93
CA GLU A 79 -3.87 -17.72 0.99
C GLU A 79 -3.49 -16.23 0.87
N ASN A 80 -2.20 -15.96 0.97
CA ASN A 80 -1.65 -14.63 0.79
C ASN A 80 -1.06 -14.52 -0.62
N SER A 81 -1.70 -13.72 -1.47
CA SER A 81 -1.32 -13.54 -2.87
C SER A 81 -1.66 -12.14 -3.34
N ILE A 82 -1.28 -11.78 -4.57
CA ILE A 82 -1.59 -10.47 -5.17
C ILE A 82 -3.10 -10.18 -5.18
N LYS A 83 -3.93 -11.21 -5.32
CA LYS A 83 -5.41 -11.10 -5.32
C LYS A 83 -5.99 -11.02 -3.91
N ASN A 84 -5.31 -11.58 -2.91
CA ASN A 84 -5.71 -11.54 -1.51
C ASN A 84 -4.53 -11.22 -0.58
N PRO A 85 -4.03 -9.97 -0.61
CA PRO A 85 -2.86 -9.61 0.18
C PRO A 85 -3.22 -9.39 1.66
N LEU A 86 -2.19 -9.30 2.48
CA LEU A 86 -2.31 -8.69 3.80
C LEU A 86 -2.67 -7.21 3.61
N LEU A 87 -3.49 -6.69 4.50
CA LEU A 87 -4.05 -5.34 4.43
C LEU A 87 -3.90 -4.65 5.77
N ALA A 88 -3.36 -3.43 5.74
CA ALA A 88 -3.46 -2.47 6.82
C ALA A 88 -4.10 -1.19 6.26
N GLY A 89 -4.89 -0.48 7.08
CA GLY A 89 -5.56 0.73 6.62
C GLY A 89 -5.77 1.73 7.73
N VAL A 90 -5.74 3.01 7.37
CA VAL A 90 -6.01 4.12 8.27
C VAL A 90 -7.13 5.00 7.70
N PRO A 91 -8.05 5.53 8.53
CA PRO A 91 -9.10 6.42 8.05
C PRO A 91 -8.51 7.69 7.43
N THR A 92 -9.08 8.15 6.29
CA THR A 92 -8.65 9.36 5.57
C THR A 92 -8.64 10.59 6.47
N VAL A 93 -9.66 10.74 7.32
CA VAL A 93 -9.79 11.83 8.32
C VAL A 93 -8.64 11.91 9.32
N SER A 94 -7.85 10.85 9.43
CA SER A 94 -6.75 10.75 10.41
C SER A 94 -5.38 10.56 9.78
N ILE A 95 -5.28 10.63 8.45
CA ILE A 95 -4.07 10.28 7.70
C ILE A 95 -2.86 11.11 8.11
N GLU A 96 -3.03 12.42 8.34
CA GLU A 96 -1.95 13.33 8.69
C GLU A 96 -1.21 12.89 9.97
N ARG A 97 -1.97 12.44 10.98
CA ARG A 97 -1.41 11.92 12.23
C ARG A 97 -0.54 10.68 11.99
N TYR A 98 -0.98 9.78 11.12
CA TYR A 98 -0.21 8.56 10.81
C TYR A 98 1.02 8.87 9.97
N ILE A 99 0.92 9.79 9.00
CA ILE A 99 2.07 10.27 8.22
C ILE A 99 3.13 10.90 9.13
N ALA A 100 2.73 11.75 10.08
CA ALA A 100 3.67 12.35 11.02
C ALA A 100 4.47 11.30 11.81
N ARG A 101 3.83 10.19 12.22
CA ARG A 101 4.49 9.05 12.88
C ARG A 101 5.42 8.28 11.95
N LEU A 102 5.10 8.17 10.66
CA LEU A 102 5.98 7.53 9.67
C LEU A 102 7.21 8.38 9.40
N ILE A 103 7.03 9.69 9.21
CA ILE A 103 8.11 10.65 8.95
C ILE A 103 9.08 10.74 10.14
N SER A 104 8.58 10.66 11.38
CA SER A 104 9.44 10.74 12.58
C SER A 104 10.46 9.61 12.66
N THR A 105 10.22 8.47 11.99
CA THR A 105 11.20 7.37 11.88
C THR A 105 12.40 7.71 11.00
N LYS A 106 12.30 8.73 10.14
CA LYS A 106 13.31 9.10 9.14
C LYS A 106 13.74 7.94 8.23
N LYS A 107 12.89 6.92 8.07
CA LYS A 107 13.20 5.68 7.33
C LYS A 107 12.49 5.62 5.98
N TYR A 108 11.22 6.03 5.92
CA TYR A 108 10.36 5.73 4.78
C TYR A 108 10.25 6.86 3.76
N THR A 109 10.23 6.47 2.48
CA THR A 109 9.71 7.32 1.40
C THR A 109 8.23 7.00 1.23
N ILE A 110 7.36 8.00 1.40
CA ILE A 110 5.90 7.78 1.40
C ILE A 110 5.32 8.30 0.08
N ILE A 111 4.72 7.40 -0.71
CA ILE A 111 3.97 7.75 -1.90
C ILE A 111 2.49 7.71 -1.58
N MET A 112 1.81 8.84 -1.76
CA MET A 112 0.36 8.92 -1.61
C MET A 112 -0.33 8.89 -2.97
N VAL A 113 -1.26 7.96 -3.13
CA VAL A 113 -2.14 7.85 -4.27
C VAL A 113 -3.54 8.23 -3.81
N LYS A 114 -4.01 9.40 -4.24
CA LYS A 114 -5.35 9.92 -3.90
C LYS A 114 -6.33 9.72 -5.03
N GLN A 115 -7.60 9.50 -4.69
CA GLN A 115 -8.65 9.51 -5.69
C GLN A 115 -8.93 10.95 -6.10
N LYS A 116 -8.88 11.21 -7.40
CA LYS A 116 -9.34 12.49 -7.94
C LYS A 116 -10.85 12.38 -8.12
N GLY A 117 -11.61 13.12 -7.31
CA GLY A 117 -13.04 13.29 -7.55
C GLY A 117 -13.28 13.83 -8.96
N THR A 118 -14.35 13.35 -9.60
CA THR A 118 -14.89 13.94 -10.84
C THR A 118 -15.34 15.37 -10.62
#